data_AF-A0A969ML15-F1
#
_entry.id   AF-A0A969ML15-F1
#
_cell.length_a   1.000
_cell.length_b   1.000
_cell.length_c   1.000
_cell.angle_alpha   90.00
_cell.angle_beta   90.00
_cell.angle_gamma   90.00
#
_symmetry.space_group_name_H-M   'P 1'
#
loop_
_entity.id
_entity.type
_entity.pdbx_description
1 polymer ?
#
loop_
_entity_poly.entity_id
_entity_poly.type
_entity_poly.pdbx_seq_one_letter_code
_entity_poly.pdbx_strand_id
1 'polypeptide(L)'
;MTQTIPLIATDSERCPRCDSSNLIQQTGEDEPTCHYGRLKCKDCGRFITWLRDPTATLSHMNRKSTIDVWFANPEKYPRNEWECRFLYDIYDRRVLTQKQQRHYERIYKKLSSVDAVGTEDVECADCGE
;
A
#
# COMPACT_ATOMS: atom_id res chain seq x y z
N MET A 1 13.55 -8.36 -15.32
CA MET A 1 13.41 -8.14 -13.87
C MET A 1 12.02 -8.60 -13.48
N THR A 2 11.91 -9.81 -12.94
CA THR A 2 10.63 -10.39 -12.52
C THR A 2 10.21 -9.66 -11.25
N GLN A 3 9.27 -8.72 -11.36
CA GLN A 3 8.66 -8.11 -10.17
C GLN A 3 7.95 -9.23 -9.41
N THR A 4 8.52 -9.62 -8.28
CA THR A 4 7.87 -10.51 -7.33
C THR A 4 6.68 -9.75 -6.79
N ILE A 5 5.49 -10.01 -7.35
CA ILE A 5 4.24 -9.50 -6.79
C ILE A 5 4.19 -10.01 -5.35
N PRO A 6 4.13 -9.13 -4.34
CA PRO A 6 4.12 -9.56 -2.95
C PRO A 6 2.98 -10.55 -2.75
N LEU A 7 3.27 -11.67 -2.08
CA LEU A 7 2.28 -12.67 -1.71
C LEU A 7 1.07 -11.92 -1.16
N ILE A 8 -0.07 -12.07 -1.84
CA ILE A 8 -1.35 -11.56 -1.40
C ILE A 8 -1.52 -12.10 0.02
N ALA A 9 -1.49 -11.22 1.02
CA ALA A 9 -1.68 -11.58 2.41
C ALA A 9 -3.07 -12.19 2.56
N THR A 10 -3.15 -13.51 2.44
CA THR A 10 -4.29 -14.28 2.90
C THR A 10 -4.08 -14.43 4.40
N ASP A 11 -4.97 -13.86 5.19
CA ASP A 11 -4.93 -13.96 6.66
C ASP A 11 -5.04 -15.42 7.18
N SER A 12 -5.11 -16.42 6.29
CA SER A 12 -5.33 -17.83 6.61
C SER A 12 -4.35 -18.74 5.86
N GLU A 13 -3.44 -19.38 6.59
CA GLU A 13 -2.50 -20.40 6.08
C GLU A 13 -3.15 -21.79 5.95
N ARG A 14 -4.32 -21.97 6.56
CA ARG A 14 -5.07 -23.24 6.59
C ARG A 14 -6.56 -23.02 6.36
N CYS A 15 -7.24 -24.08 5.95
CA CYS A 15 -8.69 -24.10 5.82
C CYS A 15 -9.35 -24.10 7.21
N PRO A 16 -10.23 -23.16 7.54
CA PRO A 16 -10.89 -23.09 8.86
C PRO A 16 -11.92 -24.21 9.10
N ARG A 17 -12.07 -25.17 8.17
CA ARG A 17 -13.07 -26.23 8.22
C ARG A 17 -12.47 -27.63 8.26
N CYS A 18 -11.41 -27.88 7.49
CA CYS A 18 -10.74 -29.19 7.45
C CYS A 18 -9.26 -29.12 7.80
N ASP A 19 -8.77 -27.95 8.23
CA ASP A 19 -7.37 -27.67 8.60
C ASP A 19 -6.32 -27.95 7.49
N SER A 20 -6.77 -28.24 6.28
CA SER A 20 -5.91 -28.45 5.12
C SER A 20 -5.14 -27.18 4.76
N SER A 21 -3.85 -27.34 4.46
CA SER A 21 -2.98 -26.32 3.88
C SER A 21 -3.12 -26.22 2.34
N ASN A 22 -3.91 -27.10 1.71
CA ASN A 22 -4.11 -27.11 0.25
C ASN A 22 -5.13 -26.04 -0.16
N LEU A 23 -4.70 -24.78 -0.14
CA LEU A 23 -5.53 -23.64 -0.52
C LEU A 23 -5.28 -23.26 -1.98
N ILE A 24 -6.36 -23.06 -2.74
CA ILE A 24 -6.34 -22.65 -4.15
C ILE A 24 -6.80 -21.21 -4.25
N GLN A 25 -5.95 -20.37 -4.84
CA GLN A 25 -6.28 -19.01 -5.27
C GLN A 25 -6.76 -19.05 -6.71
N GLN A 26 -7.92 -18.44 -7.01
CA GLN A 26 -8.43 -18.27 -8.37
C GLN A 26 -8.65 -16.77 -8.64
N THR A 27 -8.02 -16.26 -9.70
CA THR A 27 -8.10 -14.88 -10.19
C THR A 27 -8.43 -14.90 -11.69
N GLY A 28 -9.26 -13.99 -12.20
CA GLY A 28 -9.52 -13.86 -13.65
C GLY A 28 -10.86 -14.41 -14.15
N GLU A 29 -11.08 -14.26 -15.46
CA GLU A 29 -12.35 -14.19 -16.22
C GLU A 29 -13.31 -15.40 -16.15
N ASP A 30 -12.94 -16.50 -15.48
CA ASP A 30 -13.77 -17.72 -15.44
C ASP A 30 -15.06 -17.57 -14.59
N GLU A 31 -15.21 -16.48 -13.83
CA GLU A 31 -16.47 -16.09 -13.21
C GLU A 31 -16.66 -14.55 -13.23
N PRO A 32 -17.84 -14.04 -13.59
CA PRO A 32 -18.15 -12.61 -13.55
C PRO A 32 -18.36 -12.19 -12.09
N THR A 33 -17.30 -11.83 -11.39
CA THR A 33 -17.41 -11.39 -9.99
C THR A 33 -16.90 -9.96 -9.82
N CYS A 34 -17.55 -9.21 -8.94
CA CYS A 34 -17.14 -7.88 -8.50
C CYS A 34 -15.90 -7.88 -7.59
N HIS A 35 -15.14 -8.99 -7.56
CA HIS A 35 -14.03 -9.25 -6.65
C HIS A 35 -12.79 -9.64 -7.46
N TYR A 36 -11.60 -9.35 -6.93
CA TYR A 36 -10.33 -9.62 -7.62
C TYR A 36 -10.07 -11.13 -7.85
N GLY A 37 -10.51 -11.96 -6.91
CA GLY A 37 -10.40 -13.41 -6.97
C GLY A 37 -10.93 -14.06 -5.70
N ARG A 38 -10.95 -15.39 -5.61
CA ARG A 38 -11.38 -16.13 -4.40
C ARG A 38 -10.36 -17.16 -3.96
N LEU A 39 -10.35 -17.40 -2.64
CA LEU A 39 -9.62 -18.47 -1.98
C LEU A 39 -10.58 -19.61 -1.66
N LYS A 40 -10.25 -20.82 -2.08
CA LYS A 40 -10.99 -22.05 -1.75
C LYS A 40 -10.07 -23.14 -1.24
N CYS A 41 -10.57 -24.04 -0.40
CA CYS A 41 -9.85 -25.25 -0.04
C CYS A 41 -10.00 -26.29 -1.14
N LYS A 42 -8.89 -26.93 -1.54
CA LYS A 42 -8.90 -28.03 -2.51
C LYS A 42 -9.59 -29.28 -1.95
N ASP A 43 -9.32 -29.61 -0.69
CA ASP A 43 -9.68 -30.90 -0.12
C ASP A 43 -11.16 -30.97 0.28
N CYS A 44 -11.73 -29.88 0.82
CA CYS A 44 -13.16 -29.81 1.14
C CYS A 44 -13.99 -29.01 0.14
N GLY A 45 -13.37 -28.42 -0.89
CA GLY A 45 -14.03 -27.63 -1.94
C GLY A 45 -14.62 -26.30 -1.47
N ARG A 46 -14.49 -25.94 -0.19
CA ARG A 46 -15.20 -24.79 0.39
C ARG A 46 -14.52 -23.47 0.04
N PHE A 47 -15.33 -22.45 -0.27
CA PHE A 47 -14.92 -21.06 -0.29
C PHE A 47 -14.48 -20.60 1.10
N ILE A 48 -13.38 -19.85 1.16
CA ILE A 48 -12.80 -19.32 2.40
C ILE A 48 -13.02 -17.81 2.45
N THR A 49 -12.51 -17.07 1.46
CA THR A 49 -12.61 -15.61 1.40
C THR A 49 -12.40 -15.11 -0.02
N TRP A 50 -12.87 -13.89 -0.30
CA TRP A 50 -12.45 -13.14 -1.47
C TRP A 50 -11.02 -12.64 -1.27
N LEU A 51 -10.22 -12.77 -2.32
CA LEU A 51 -8.89 -12.19 -2.42
C LEU A 51 -9.02 -10.69 -2.70
N ARG A 52 -8.08 -9.94 -2.13
CA ARG A 52 -7.99 -8.50 -2.30
C ARG A 52 -7.12 -8.20 -3.52
N ASP A 53 -7.42 -7.10 -4.22
CA ASP A 53 -6.59 -6.64 -5.33
C ASP A 53 -5.16 -6.30 -4.83
N PRO A 54 -4.10 -6.96 -5.34
CA PRO A 54 -2.73 -6.74 -4.94
C PRO A 54 -2.26 -5.32 -5.26
N THR A 55 -2.71 -4.74 -6.37
CA THR A 55 -2.32 -3.38 -6.78
C THR A 55 -2.88 -2.34 -5.82
N ALA A 56 -4.17 -2.48 -5.48
CA ALA A 56 -4.82 -1.64 -4.48
C ALA A 56 -4.19 -1.84 -3.09
N THR A 57 -3.83 -3.08 -2.74
CA THR A 57 -3.18 -3.39 -1.45
C THR A 57 -1.81 -2.75 -1.33
N LEU A 58 -0.96 -2.87 -2.35
CA LEU A 58 0.36 -2.24 -2.37
C LEU A 58 0.25 -0.71 -2.32
N SER A 59 -0.65 -0.14 -3.12
CA SER A 59 -0.89 1.32 -3.14
C SER A 59 -1.35 1.84 -1.77
N HIS A 60 -2.21 1.08 -1.08
CA HIS A 60 -2.65 1.39 0.28
C HIS A 60 -1.49 1.31 1.29
N MET A 61 -0.72 0.23 1.29
CA MET A 61 0.41 0.07 2.20
C MET A 61 1.46 1.17 2.03
N ASN A 62 1.82 1.48 0.78
CA ASN A 62 2.76 2.55 0.47
C ASN A 62 2.23 3.91 0.94
N ARG A 63 0.96 4.23 0.66
CA ARG A 63 0.34 5.48 1.14
C ARG A 63 0.37 5.57 2.67
N LYS A 64 -0.04 4.51 3.36
CA LYS A 64 -0.09 4.46 4.82
C LYS A 64 1.27 4.72 5.42
N SER A 65 2.30 4.00 4.94
CA SER A 65 3.69 4.20 5.36
C SER A 65 4.18 5.63 5.11
N THR A 66 3.86 6.22 3.96
CA THR A 66 4.23 7.61 3.65
C THR A 66 3.55 8.60 4.61
N ILE A 67 2.25 8.43 4.87
CA ILE A 67 1.51 9.28 5.79
C ILE A 67 2.05 9.16 7.22
N ASP A 68 2.42 7.95 7.66
CA ASP A 68 3.04 7.72 8.97
C ASP A 68 4.36 8.51 9.10
N VAL A 69 5.24 8.44 8.09
CA VAL A 69 6.51 9.20 8.06
C VAL A 69 6.24 10.70 8.14
N TRP A 70 5.27 11.19 7.38
CA TRP A 70 4.88 12.59 7.37
C TRP A 70 4.37 13.04 8.74
N PHE A 71 3.47 12.28 9.37
CA PHE A 71 2.95 12.60 10.70
C PHE A 71 4.01 12.51 11.80
N ALA A 72 4.96 11.57 11.70
CA ALA A 72 6.07 11.45 12.63
C ALA A 72 7.06 12.62 12.55
N ASN A 73 7.15 13.31 11.41
CA ASN A 73 8.12 14.39 11.17
C ASN A 73 7.43 15.69 10.71
N PRO A 74 6.66 16.37 11.59
CA PRO A 74 5.88 17.55 11.21
C PRO A 74 6.74 18.76 10.83
N GLU A 75 7.95 18.89 11.40
CA GLU A 75 8.89 19.97 11.09
C GLU A 75 9.47 19.81 9.69
N LYS A 76 9.84 18.58 9.31
CA LYS A 76 10.38 18.26 7.98
C LYS A 76 9.29 18.32 6.91
N TYR A 77 8.08 17.87 7.22
CA TYR A 77 6.98 17.82 6.26
C TYR A 77 5.84 18.74 6.69
N PRO A 78 5.99 20.07 6.56
CA PRO A 78 4.97 21.02 7.01
C PRO A 78 3.69 20.88 6.18
N ARG A 79 2.57 20.74 6.90
CA ARG A 79 1.23 20.59 6.33
C ARG A 79 0.27 21.60 6.95
N ASN A 80 -0.67 22.10 6.15
CA ASN A 80 -1.76 22.91 6.67
C ASN A 80 -2.86 22.04 7.30
N GLU A 81 -3.78 22.66 8.02
CA GLU A 81 -4.86 21.96 8.73
C GLU A 81 -5.73 21.11 7.81
N TRP A 82 -6.06 21.60 6.61
CA TRP A 82 -6.86 20.86 5.64
C TRP A 82 -6.13 19.61 5.14
N GLU A 83 -4.83 19.73 4.83
CA GLU A 83 -3.99 18.60 4.41
C GLU A 83 -3.96 17.54 5.51
N CYS A 84 -3.77 17.92 6.77
CA CYS A 84 -3.80 16.98 7.90
C CYS A 84 -5.14 16.25 7.99
N ARG A 85 -6.27 16.97 7.98
CA ARG A 85 -7.62 16.36 8.04
C ARG A 85 -7.86 15.42 6.86
N PHE A 86 -7.45 15.81 5.66
CA PHE A 86 -7.59 14.99 4.45
C PHE A 86 -6.77 13.70 4.55
N LEU A 87 -5.51 13.77 5.00
CA LEU A 87 -4.65 12.60 5.16
C LEU A 87 -5.20 11.63 6.21
N TYR A 88 -5.78 12.12 7.30
CA TYR A 88 -6.50 11.28 8.26
C TYR A 88 -7.71 10.58 7.62
N ASP A 89 -8.52 11.28 6.82
CA ASP A 89 -9.69 10.68 6.15
C ASP A 89 -9.31 9.57 5.16
N ILE A 90 -8.15 9.68 4.50
CA ILE A 90 -7.70 8.69 3.52
C ILE A 90 -6.74 7.64 4.08
N TYR A 91 -6.35 7.76 5.35
CA TYR A 91 -5.28 6.98 5.97
C TYR A 91 -5.46 5.47 5.80
N ASP A 92 -6.64 4.96 6.16
CA ASP A 92 -6.97 3.52 6.09
C ASP A 92 -7.94 3.18 4.96
N ARG A 93 -8.24 4.14 4.07
CA ARG A 93 -9.06 3.87 2.89
C ARG A 93 -8.23 3.04 1.92
N ARG A 94 -8.67 1.83 1.57
CA ARG A 94 -7.93 0.98 0.61
C ARG A 94 -7.86 1.59 -0.80
N VAL A 95 -9.01 1.93 -1.34
CA VAL A 95 -9.15 2.51 -2.68
C VAL A 95 -9.56 3.97 -2.53
N LEU A 96 -8.86 4.85 -3.26
CA LEU A 96 -9.21 6.26 -3.33
C LEU A 96 -10.07 6.52 -4.56
N THR A 97 -11.02 7.45 -4.43
CA THR A 97 -11.65 8.05 -5.61
C THR A 97 -10.61 8.81 -6.43
N GLN A 98 -10.84 9.01 -7.73
CA GLN A 98 -9.93 9.81 -8.58
C GLN A 98 -9.68 11.21 -8.01
N LYS A 99 -10.69 11.81 -7.37
CA LYS A 99 -10.54 13.12 -6.72
C LYS A 99 -9.58 13.04 -5.52
N GLN A 100 -9.76 12.06 -4.64
CA GLN A 100 -8.87 11.83 -3.50
C GLN A 100 -7.44 11.51 -3.97
N GLN A 101 -7.29 10.67 -4.99
CA GLN A 101 -5.99 10.32 -5.55
C GLN A 101 -5.23 11.57 -6.03
N ARG A 102 -5.88 12.45 -6.80
CA ARG A 102 -5.27 13.73 -7.25
C ARG A 102 -4.89 14.67 -6.11
N HIS A 103 -5.69 14.71 -5.04
CA HIS A 103 -5.35 15.50 -3.86
C HIS A 103 -4.14 14.92 -3.13
N TYR A 104 -4.09 13.59 -2.95
CA TYR A 104 -2.95 12.91 -2.36
C TYR A 104 -1.66 13.14 -3.15
N GLU A 105 -1.70 12.99 -4.47
CA GLU A 105 -0.54 13.21 -5.36
C GLU A 105 -0.01 14.65 -5.28
N ARG A 106 -0.90 15.64 -5.15
CA ARG A 106 -0.50 17.04 -4.96
C ARG A 106 0.26 17.24 -3.65
N ILE A 107 -0.24 16.66 -2.57
CA ILE A 107 0.42 16.72 -1.25
C ILE A 107 1.75 15.97 -1.32
N TYR A 108 1.76 14.79 -1.92
CA TYR A 108 2.97 13.98 -2.12
C TYR A 108 4.04 14.76 -2.86
N LYS A 109 3.72 15.37 -4.01
CA LYS A 109 4.67 16.16 -4.79
C LYS A 109 5.24 17.33 -3.99
N LYS A 110 4.40 18.03 -3.23
CA LYS A 110 4.82 19.15 -2.36
C LYS A 110 5.77 18.69 -1.23
N LEU A 111 5.49 17.55 -0.62
CA LEU A 111 6.27 17.07 0.53
C LEU A 111 7.53 16.32 0.11
N SER A 112 7.50 15.60 -1.01
CA SER A 112 8.67 14.91 -1.57
C SER A 112 9.68 15.86 -2.20
N SER A 113 9.28 17.07 -2.62
CA SER A 113 10.27 18.09 -3.01
C SER A 113 11.13 18.56 -1.82
N VAL A 114 10.70 18.35 -0.57
CA VAL A 114 11.56 18.62 0.61
C VAL A 114 12.73 17.65 0.66
N ASP A 115 12.52 16.38 0.25
CA ASP A 115 13.59 15.38 0.24
C ASP A 115 14.64 15.64 -0.85
N ALA A 116 14.28 16.37 -1.91
CA ALA A 116 15.18 16.72 -3.02
C ALA A 116 16.13 17.89 -2.71
N VAL A 117 15.82 18.71 -1.69
CA VAL A 117 16.62 19.90 -1.33
C VAL A 117 17.72 19.54 -0.30
N GLY A 118 17.70 18.35 0.29
CA GLY A 118 18.67 17.90 1.30
C GLY A 118 19.94 17.24 0.78
N THR A 119 20.17 17.24 -0.54
CA THR A 119 21.35 16.63 -1.19
C THR A 119 22.23 17.67 -1.88
N GLU A 120 22.48 18.80 -1.23
CA GLU A 120 23.54 19.73 -1.64
C GLU A 120 24.85 19.31 -0.94
N ASP A 121 25.90 19.25 -1.75
CA ASP A 121 27.17 18.58 -1.51
C ASP A 121 27.88 19.04 -0.22
N VAL A 122 28.17 18.08 0.66
CA VAL A 122 29.29 18.24 1.60
C VAL A 122 30.56 17.95 0.79
N GLU A 123 31.08 18.97 0.11
CA GLU A 123 32.49 18.97 -0.28
C GLU A 123 33.30 18.79 1.01
N CYS A 124 33.90 17.61 1.16
CA CYS A 124 34.96 17.37 2.13
C CYS A 124 36.06 18.40 1.85
N ALA A 125 36.14 19.43 2.71
CA ALA A 125 37.35 20.20 2.87
C ALA A 125 38.43 19.24 3.35
N ASP A 126 39.25 18.76 2.43
CA ASP A 126 40.48 18.05 2.77
C ASP A 126 41.44 19.07 3.38
N CYS A 127 41.60 18.97 4.69
CA CYS A 127 42.57 19.72 5.46
C CYS A 127 43.91 18.99 5.40
N GLY A 128 44.85 19.56 4.65
CA GLY A 128 46.28 19.53 4.95
C GLY A 128 47.06 18.28 4.52
N GLU A 129 48.15 18.49 3.78
CA GLU A 129 49.51 18.59 4.34
C GLU A 129 50.36 19.56 3.49
#